data_AF-A0A9P2UQ86-F1
#
_entry.id   AF-A0A9P2UQ86-F1
#
_cell.length_a   1.000
_cell.length_b   1.000
_cell.length_c   1.000
_cell.angle_alpha   90.00
_cell.angle_beta   90.00
_cell.angle_gamma   90.00
#
_symmetry.space_group_name_H-M   'P 1'
#
loop_
_entity.id
_entity.type
_entity.pdbx_description
1 polymer ?
#
loop_
_entity_poly.entity_id
_entity_poly.type
_entity_poly.pdbx_seq_one_letter_code
_entity_poly.pdbx_strand_id
1 'polypeptide(L)' 'LAISFCWCYLTGEWQHDQKKAIKIKKHGRLSMSLFRYGLDYVQMAIQRLIGFGKKEEFKEILAILRRQNPDRIRVL' A
#
# COMPACT_ATOMS: atom_id res chain seq x y z
N LEU A 1 -5.45 -15.35 3.92
CA LEU A 1 -5.05 -14.25 4.82
C LEU A 1 -3.66 -13.67 4.48
N ALA A 2 -2.63 -14.51 4.36
CA ALA A 2 -1.26 -14.05 4.08
C ALA A 2 -1.12 -13.22 2.79
N ILE A 3 -1.74 -13.64 1.68
CA ILE A 3 -1.65 -12.92 0.39
C ILE A 3 -2.26 -11.51 0.50
N SER A 4 -3.45 -11.40 1.09
CA SER A 4 -4.12 -10.12 1.33
C SER A 4 -3.28 -9.21 2.23
N PHE A 5 -2.64 -9.78 3.26
CA PHE A 5 -1.72 -9.05 4.13
C PHE A 5 -0.52 -8.51 3.35
N CYS A 6 0.17 -9.35 2.57
CA CYS A 6 1.31 -8.95 1.75
C CYS A 6 0.94 -7.84 0.76
N TRP A 7 -0.19 -7.96 0.07
CA TRP A 7 -0.65 -6.92 -0.86
C TRP A 7 -0.85 -5.57 -0.17
N CYS A 8 -1.59 -5.55 0.94
CA CYS A 8 -1.86 -4.32 1.65
C CYS A 8 -0.60 -3.74 2.29
N TYR A 9 0.29 -4.58 2.82
CA TYR A 9 1.54 -4.10 3.40
C TYR A 9 2.46 -3.46 2.35
N LEU A 10 2.71 -4.14 1.22
CA LEU A 10 3.54 -3.61 0.13
C LEU A 10 2.98 -2.32 -0.46
N THR A 11 1.66 -2.25 -0.61
CA THR A 11 0.98 -1.03 -1.06
C THR A 11 1.14 0.10 -0.05
N GLY A 12 1.04 -0.21 1.24
CA GLY A 12 1.20 0.75 2.32
C GLY A 12 2.62 1.29 2.45
N GLU A 13 3.63 0.42 2.32
CA GLU A 13 5.04 0.83 2.23
C GLU A 13 5.27 1.77 1.05
N TRP A 14 4.87 1.36 -0.16
CA TRP A 14 5.01 2.21 -1.35
C TRP A 14 4.32 3.56 -1.17
N GLN A 15 3.12 3.57 -0.59
CA GLN A 15 2.37 4.80 -0.39
C GLN A 15 3.05 5.71 0.64
N HIS A 16 3.62 5.12 1.70
CA HIS A 16 4.39 5.84 2.72
C HIS A 16 5.62 6.52 2.10
N ASP A 17 6.33 5.81 1.22
CA ASP A 17 7.58 6.27 0.63
C ASP A 17 7.37 7.25 -0.53
N GLN A 18 6.36 7.00 -1.39
CA GLN A 18 6.25 7.64 -2.70
C GLN A 18 5.09 8.63 -2.83
N LYS A 19 4.01 8.47 -2.04
CA LYS A 19 2.81 9.33 -2.14
C LYS A 19 2.68 10.27 -0.95
N LYS A 20 2.60 9.71 0.26
CA LYS A 20 2.40 10.48 1.48
C LYS A 20 2.87 9.70 2.69
N ALA A 21 3.91 10.21 3.33
CA ALA A 21 4.40 9.66 4.57
C ALA A 21 3.33 9.71 5.68
N ILE A 22 3.26 8.61 6.44
CA ILE A 22 2.44 8.51 7.64
C ILE A 22 3.12 9.32 8.74
N LYS A 23 2.36 10.19 9.40
CA LYS A 23 2.88 11.03 10.47
C LYS A 23 3.37 10.19 11.65
N ILE A 24 4.56 10.48 12.14
CA ILE A 24 5.07 9.95 13.41
C ILE A 24 4.51 10.82 14.56
N LYS A 25 3.94 10.16 15.57
CA LYS A 25 3.40 10.82 16.78
C LYS A 25 4.53 11.16 17.75
N LYS A 26 4.24 11.99 18.77
CA LYS A 26 5.23 12.42 19.79
C LYS A 26 5.96 11.26 20.47
N HIS A 27 5.30 10.10 20.62
CA HIS A 27 5.86 8.88 21.21
C HIS A 27 6.63 7.99 20.19
N GLY A 28 7.05 8.53 19.05
CA GLY A 28 7.93 7.85 18.08
C GLY A 28 7.28 6.75 17.22
N ARG A 29 5.98 6.48 17.37
CA ARG A 29 5.27 5.47 16.55
C ARG A 29 4.47 6.13 15.43
N LEU A 30 4.34 5.43 14.31
CA LEU A 30 3.48 5.82 13.19
C LEU A 30 2.02 6.00 13.67
N SER A 31 1.31 6.95 13.08
CA SER A 31 -0.08 7.21 13.44
C SER A 31 -1.04 6.09 13.04
N MET A 32 -0.64 5.24 12.10
CA MET A 32 -1.33 4.04 11.66
C MET A 32 -0.31 3.02 11.12
N SER A 33 -0.67 1.73 11.09
CA SER A 33 0.20 0.69 10.52
C SER A 33 0.26 0.79 8.99
N LEU A 34 1.37 0.33 8.40
CA LEU A 34 1.54 0.24 6.94
C LEU A 34 0.47 -0.65 6.31
N PHE A 35 0.12 -1.78 6.96
CA PHE A 35 -0.97 -2.64 6.50
C PHE A 35 -2.30 -1.89 6.40
N ARG A 36 -2.70 -1.14 7.45
CA ARG A 36 -3.94 -0.36 7.40
C ARG A 36 -3.86 0.70 6.31
N TYR A 37 -2.71 1.34 6.18
CA TYR A 37 -2.52 2.41 5.21
C TYR A 37 -2.70 1.94 3.78
N GLY A 38 -2.09 0.80 3.43
CA GLY A 38 -2.30 0.20 2.12
C GLY A 38 -3.68 -0.41 1.94
N LEU A 39 -4.29 -0.99 2.99
CA LEU A 39 -5.65 -1.52 2.92
C LEU A 39 -6.67 -0.43 2.56
N ASP A 40 -6.59 0.73 3.20
CA ASP A 40 -7.48 1.87 2.93
C ASP A 40 -7.35 2.32 1.46
N TYR A 41 -6.13 2.29 0.91
CA TYR A 41 -5.87 2.63 -0.49
C TYR A 41 -6.38 1.57 -1.47
N VAL A 42 -6.16 0.29 -1.18
CA VAL A 42 -6.71 -0.82 -1.96
C VAL A 42 -8.23 -0.73 -2.00
N GLN A 43 -8.87 -0.50 -0.85
CA GLN A 43 -10.32 -0.32 -0.77
C GLN A 43 -10.79 0.87 -1.63
N MET A 44 -10.13 2.03 -1.53
CA MET A 44 -10.45 3.19 -2.37
C MET A 44 -10.32 2.87 -3.87
N ALA A 45 -9.24 2.20 -4.28
CA ALA A 45 -9.01 1.85 -5.68
C ALA A 45 -10.08 0.87 -6.21
N ILE A 46 -10.47 -0.13 -5.41
CA ILE A 46 -11.54 -1.07 -5.76
C ILE A 46 -12.89 -0.35 -5.86
N GLN A 47 -13.22 0.52 -4.91
CA GLN A 47 -14.45 1.30 -4.94
C GLN A 47 -14.50 2.22 -6.18
N ARG A 48 -13.38 2.85 -6.55
CA ARG A 48 -13.29 3.68 -7.76
C ARG A 48 -13.41 2.86 -9.05
N LEU A 49 -12.82 1.67 -9.06
CA LEU A 49 -12.94 0.73 -10.17
C LEU A 49 -14.37 0.29 -10.40
N ILE A 50 -15.05 -0.16 -9.34
CA ILE A 50 -16.42 -0.71 -9.43
C ILE A 50 -17.45 0.41 -9.61
N GLY A 51 -17.32 1.52 -8.87
CA GLY A 51 -18.32 2.58 -8.85
C GLY A 51 -18.22 3.56 -10.01
N PHE A 52 -17.01 3.85 -10.51
CA PHE A 52 -16.79 4.91 -11.51
C PHE A 52 -16.02 4.41 -12.75
N GLY A 53 -15.66 3.13 -12.81
CA GLY A 53 -14.87 2.58 -13.91
C GLY A 53 -13.44 3.10 -14.00
N LYS A 54 -12.94 3.81 -12.98
CA LYS A 54 -11.57 4.35 -12.94
C LYS A 54 -10.57 3.24 -12.64
N LYS A 55 -9.64 3.00 -13.56
CA LYS A 55 -8.73 1.85 -13.52
C LYS A 55 -7.31 2.25 -13.13
N GLU A 56 -7.03 3.54 -13.04
CA GLU A 56 -5.69 4.11 -12.89
C GLU A 56 -5.07 3.67 -11.56
N GLU A 57 -5.78 3.88 -10.45
CA GLU A 57 -5.32 3.52 -9.12
C GLU A 57 -5.18 1.99 -8.97
N PHE A 58 -6.08 1.24 -9.61
CA PHE A 58 -5.99 -0.22 -9.62
C PHE A 58 -4.78 -0.71 -10.41
N LYS A 59 -4.47 -0.09 -11.55
CA LYS A 59 -3.26 -0.39 -12.35
C LYS A 59 -1.99 -0.05 -11.56
N GLU A 60 -1.97 1.04 -10.79
CA GLU A 60 -0.84 1.36 -9.90
C GLU A 60 -0.61 0.25 -8.88
N ILE A 61 -1.68 -0.24 -8.22
CA ILE A 61 -1.59 -1.36 -7.27
C ILE A 61 -1.01 -2.60 -7.96
N LEU A 62 -1.52 -2.95 -9.15
CA LEU A 62 -0.99 -4.08 -9.92
C LEU A 62 0.49 -3.89 -10.31
N ALA A 63 0.92 -2.66 -10.60
CA ALA A 63 2.30 -2.36 -10.91
C ALA A 63 3.22 -2.52 -9.69
N ILE A 64 2.80 -2.07 -8.50
CA ILE A 64 3.54 -2.26 -7.23
C ILE A 64 3.79 -3.74 -6.97
N LEU A 65 2.77 -4.56 -7.17
CA LEU A 65 2.82 -6.01 -6.92
C LEU A 65 3.65 -6.76 -7.95
N ARG A 66 3.64 -6.28 -9.20
CA ARG A 66 4.45 -6.85 -10.29
C ARG A 66 5.92 -6.47 -10.17
N ARG A 67 6.21 -5.29 -9.59
CA ARG A 67 7.55 -4.79 -9.29
C ARG A 67 8.10 -5.50 -8.05
N GLN A 68 8.24 -6.83 -8.10
CA GLN A 68 9.07 -7.52 -7.11
C GLN A 68 10.52 -7.07 -7.33
N ASN A 69 10.98 -6.13 -6.49
CA ASN A 69 12.40 -5.78 -6.40
C ASN A 69 13.15 -6.97 -5.77
N PRO A 70 14.10 -7.61 -6.48
CA PRO A 70 14.93 -8.66 -5.90
C PRO A 70 15.80 -8.15 -4.74
N ASP A 71 16.04 -6.84 -4.64
CA ASP A 71 16.86 -6.22 -3.58
C ASP A 71 16.20 -6.17 -2.20
N ARG A 72 14.88 -6.45 -2.10
CA ARG A 72 14.15 -6.34 -0.82
C ARG A 72 14.33 -7.55 0.11
N ILE A 73 15.05 -8.60 -0.32
CA ILE A 73 15.38 -9.78 0.50
C ILE A 73 16.47 -9.46 1.55
N ARG A 74 17.16 -8.31 1.48
CA ARG A 74 18.32 -8.01 2.33
C ARG A 74 18.05 -7.47 3.75
N VAL A 75 16.80 -7.34 4.19
CA VAL A 75 16.51 -6.74 5.51
C VAL A 75 15.47 -7.55 6.30
N LEU A 76 15.63 -8.87 6.30
CA LEU A 76 15.16 -9.75 7.38
C LEU A 76 16.36 -10.51 7.93
#